data_AF-A0AAE7BD79-F1
#
_entry.id   AF-A0AAE7BD79-F1
#
_cell.length_a   1.000
_cell.length_b   1.000
_cell.length_c   1.000
_cell.angle_alpha   90.00
_cell.angle_beta   90.00
_cell.angle_gamma   90.00
#
_symmetry.space_group_name_H-M   'P 1'
#
loop_
_entity.id
_entity.type
_entity.pdbx_description
1 polymer ?
#
loop_
_entity_poly.entity_id
_entity_poly.type
_entity_poly.pdbx_seq_one_letter_code
_entity_poly.pdbx_strand_id
1 'polypeptide(L)'
;MHKCLIEICKEFEMVHDFLTQPSTEKEEFIESLFLDFMECFSSLKEEKLHYPKEFIDDVRLFNEGNFMVVRKFQDIQMRYLMLSDFYDYARLTKKYIKN
;
A
#
# COMPACT_ATOMS: atom_id res chain seq x y z
N MET A 1 2.86 14.50 -2.86
CA MET A 1 2.69 13.22 -2.18
C MET A 1 2.74 13.50 -0.70
N HIS A 2 1.69 13.14 0.03
CA HIS A 2 1.60 13.33 1.47
C HIS A 2 2.76 12.66 2.21
N LYS A 3 3.19 13.23 3.35
CA LYS A 3 4.37 12.74 4.08
C LYS A 3 4.27 11.27 4.48
N CYS A 4 3.12 10.81 4.97
CA CYS A 4 2.96 9.40 5.36
C CYS A 4 3.12 8.44 4.18
N LEU A 5 2.64 8.80 2.97
CA LEU A 5 2.87 8.00 1.77
C LEU A 5 4.35 7.94 1.35
N ILE A 6 5.11 9.01 1.60
CA ILE A 6 6.56 9.03 1.35
C ILE A 6 7.27 8.05 2.28
N GLU A 7 6.94 8.04 3.57
CA GLU A 7 7.54 7.11 4.53
C GLU A 7 7.18 5.65 4.20
N ILE A 8 5.92 5.38 3.82
CA ILE A 8 5.51 4.06 3.34
C ILE A 8 6.36 3.60 2.15
N CYS A 9 6.60 4.48 1.16
CA CYS A 9 7.46 4.13 0.03
C CYS A 9 8.90 3.82 0.46
N LYS A 10 9.47 4.58 1.41
CA LYS A 10 10.83 4.33 1.91
C LYS A 10 10.93 3.02 2.66
N GLU A 11 9.95 2.73 3.52
CA GLU A 11 9.89 1.49 4.29
C GLU A 11 9.70 0.28 3.37
N PHE A 12 8.87 0.42 2.33
CA PHE A 12 8.68 -0.62 1.32
C PHE A 12 9.99 -0.97 0.59
N GLU A 13 10.92 -0.02 0.41
CA GLU A 13 12.22 -0.31 -0.22
C GLU A 13 13.05 -1.33 0.56
N MET A 14 12.80 -1.51 1.85
CA MET A 14 13.50 -2.50 2.68
C MET A 14 13.00 -3.93 2.40
N VAL A 15 11.86 -4.07 1.71
CA VAL A 15 11.29 -5.37 1.38
C VAL A 15 11.94 -5.90 0.11
N HIS A 16 12.68 -6.99 0.27
CA HIS A 16 13.32 -7.71 -0.83
C HIS A 16 12.90 -9.17 -0.82
N ASP A 17 12.73 -9.72 -2.03
CA ASP A 17 12.50 -11.15 -2.25
C ASP A 17 11.30 -11.71 -1.49
N PHE A 18 10.28 -10.89 -1.20
CA PHE A 18 9.12 -11.35 -0.41
C PHE A 18 8.38 -12.51 -1.07
N LEU A 19 8.14 -12.41 -2.39
CA LEU A 19 7.42 -13.44 -3.15
C LEU A 19 8.20 -14.76 -3.30
N THR A 20 9.53 -14.72 -3.20
CA THR A 20 10.40 -15.89 -3.40
C THR A 20 10.92 -16.46 -2.08
N GLN A 21 11.03 -15.63 -1.04
CA GLN A 21 11.55 -15.98 0.28
C GLN A 21 10.71 -15.27 1.36
N PRO A 22 9.45 -15.69 1.56
CA PRO A 22 8.63 -15.16 2.65
C PRO A 22 9.17 -15.63 3.99
N SER A 23 9.03 -14.78 5.01
CA SER A 23 9.28 -15.11 6.41
C SER A 23 8.22 -14.44 7.25
N THR A 24 7.95 -14.98 8.44
CA THR A 24 6.97 -14.40 9.37
C THR A 24 7.26 -12.94 9.67
N GLU A 25 8.54 -12.57 9.86
CA GLU A 25 8.96 -11.18 10.07
C GLU A 25 8.58 -10.27 8.88
N LYS A 26 8.79 -10.74 7.63
CA LYS A 26 8.39 -9.97 6.45
C LYS A 26 6.88 -9.90 6.30
N GLU A 27 6.15 -10.94 6.65
CA GLU A 27 4.69 -10.95 6.63
C GLU A 27 4.12 -9.93 7.63
N GLU A 28 4.63 -9.92 8.86
CA GLU A 28 4.25 -8.94 9.89
C GLU A 28 4.59 -7.52 9.46
N PHE A 29 5.76 -7.32 8.82
CA PHE A 29 6.16 -6.02 8.29
C PHE A 29 5.22 -5.54 7.17
N ILE A 30 4.87 -6.41 6.21
CA ILE A 30 3.92 -6.10 5.15
C ILE A 30 2.52 -5.83 5.70
N GLU A 31 2.09 -6.57 6.72
CA GLU A 31 0.83 -6.30 7.41
C GLU A 31 0.80 -4.90 8.02
N SER A 32 1.84 -4.53 8.79
CA SER A 32 1.95 -3.19 9.38
C SER A 32 1.89 -2.11 8.31
N LEU A 33 2.74 -2.23 7.28
CA LEU A 33 2.87 -1.24 6.22
C LEU A 33 1.58 -1.07 5.41
N PHE A 34 0.84 -2.16 5.21
CA PHE A 34 -0.46 -2.14 4.55
C PHE A 34 -1.51 -1.41 5.38
N LEU A 35 -1.56 -1.64 6.69
CA LEU A 35 -2.51 -0.96 7.58
C LEU A 35 -2.20 0.55 7.65
N ASP A 36 -0.91 0.91 7.74
CA ASP A 36 -0.45 2.29 7.69
C ASP A 36 -0.83 2.96 6.37
N PHE A 37 -0.72 2.23 5.24
CA PHE A 37 -1.19 2.71 3.96
C PHE A 37 -2.70 2.94 3.94
N MET A 38 -3.51 1.99 4.43
CA MET A 38 -4.96 2.12 4.46
C MET A 38 -5.41 3.33 5.27
N GLU A 39 -4.80 3.55 6.43
CA GLU A 39 -5.07 4.72 7.27
C GLU A 39 -4.60 6.01 6.58
N CYS A 40 -3.33 6.08 6.19
CA CYS A 40 -2.74 7.25 5.55
C CYS A 40 -3.53 7.66 4.30
N PHE A 41 -3.83 6.71 3.40
CA PHE A 41 -4.53 6.99 2.15
C PHE A 41 -5.97 7.44 2.39
N SER A 42 -6.67 6.84 3.37
CA SER A 42 -8.03 7.26 3.73
C SER A 42 -8.11 8.71 4.24
N SER A 43 -7.06 9.17 4.92
CA SER A 43 -6.96 10.53 5.47
C SER A 43 -6.72 11.61 4.40
N LEU A 44 -6.31 11.21 3.19
CA LEU A 44 -6.07 12.13 2.09
C LEU A 44 -7.39 12.76 1.65
N LYS A 45 -7.43 14.10 1.65
CA LYS A 45 -8.60 14.87 1.24
C LYS A 45 -8.72 14.95 -0.28
N GLU A 46 -8.39 16.08 -0.88
CA GLU A 46 -8.44 16.27 -2.33
C GLU A 46 -7.28 15.57 -3.04
N GLU A 47 -6.14 15.38 -2.37
CA GLU A 47 -4.95 14.75 -2.95
C GLU A 47 -5.24 13.33 -3.47
N LYS A 48 -6.15 12.59 -2.82
CA LYS A 48 -6.51 11.22 -3.24
C LYS A 48 -7.08 11.16 -4.66
N LEU A 49 -7.68 12.25 -5.15
CA LEU A 49 -8.28 12.32 -6.49
C LEU A 49 -7.24 12.27 -7.62
N HIS A 50 -5.96 12.44 -7.28
CA HIS A 50 -4.84 12.33 -8.22
C HIS A 50 -4.21 10.93 -8.27
N TYR A 51 -4.83 9.94 -7.63
CA TYR A 51 -4.39 8.55 -7.66
C TYR A 51 -5.35 7.71 -8.52
N PRO A 52 -4.89 6.55 -9.05
CA PRO A 52 -5.76 5.61 -9.75
C PRO A 52 -7.00 5.25 -8.93
N LYS A 53 -8.14 5.11 -9.60
CA LYS A 53 -9.44 4.86 -8.95
C LYS A 53 -9.43 3.54 -8.19
N GLU A 54 -8.66 2.58 -8.67
CA GLU A 54 -8.47 1.27 -8.08
C GLU A 54 -7.99 1.38 -6.63
N PHE A 55 -7.02 2.25 -6.33
CA PHE A 55 -6.56 2.48 -4.96
C PHE A 55 -7.63 3.15 -4.10
N ILE A 56 -8.35 4.13 -4.65
CA ILE A 56 -9.40 4.85 -3.94
C ILE A 56 -10.53 3.89 -3.55
N ASP A 57 -10.94 3.03 -4.48
CA ASP A 57 -12.01 2.06 -4.26
C ASP A 57 -11.58 0.92 -3.35
N ASP A 58 -10.38 0.35 -3.52
CA ASP A 58 -9.88 -0.71 -2.65
C ASP A 58 -9.76 -0.22 -1.20
N VAL A 59 -9.19 0.97 -0.96
CA VAL A 59 -9.06 1.55 0.40
C VAL A 59 -10.43 1.83 1.01
N ARG A 60 -11.34 2.43 0.23
CA ARG A 60 -12.70 2.73 0.70
C ARG A 60 -13.45 1.46 1.08
N LEU A 61 -13.52 0.49 0.17
CA LEU A 61 -14.26 -0.75 0.37
C LEU A 61 -13.67 -1.59 1.50
N PHE A 62 -12.35 -1.61 1.65
CA PHE A 62 -11.69 -2.28 2.77
C PHE A 62 -12.11 -1.66 4.11
N ASN A 63 -12.02 -0.33 4.24
CA ASN A 63 -12.37 0.38 5.47
C ASN A 63 -13.88 0.35 5.79
N GLU A 64 -14.73 0.22 4.77
CA GLU A 64 -16.18 -0.02 4.94
C GLU A 64 -16.50 -1.47 5.35
N GLY A 65 -15.51 -2.36 5.42
CA GLY A 65 -15.68 -3.76 5.78
C GLY A 65 -16.32 -4.60 4.67
N ASN A 66 -16.17 -4.20 3.40
CA ASN A 66 -16.70 -4.95 2.28
C ASN A 66 -16.13 -6.38 2.27
N PHE A 67 -17.02 -7.38 2.36
CA PHE A 67 -16.62 -8.79 2.52
C PHE A 67 -15.63 -9.27 1.45
N MET A 68 -15.85 -8.92 0.18
CA MET A 68 -15.00 -9.41 -0.91
C MET A 68 -13.60 -8.79 -0.85
N VAL A 69 -13.53 -7.48 -0.58
CA VAL A 69 -12.25 -6.75 -0.51
C VAL A 69 -11.48 -7.12 0.76
N VAL A 70 -12.15 -7.22 1.90
CA VAL A 70 -11.52 -7.70 3.15
C VAL A 70 -10.98 -9.12 2.95
N ARG A 71 -11.75 -10.02 2.33
CA ARG A 71 -11.30 -11.39 2.03
C ARG A 71 -10.13 -11.43 1.06
N LYS A 72 -10.11 -10.58 0.02
CA LYS A 72 -8.95 -10.41 -0.89
C LYS A 72 -7.69 -10.08 -0.09
N PHE A 73 -7.77 -9.13 0.83
CA PHE A 73 -6.64 -8.70 1.65
C PHE A 73 -6.41 -9.53 2.91
N GLN A 74 -7.09 -10.68 3.08
CA GLN A 74 -6.63 -11.70 4.05
C GLN A 74 -5.38 -12.41 3.56
N ASP A 75 -5.13 -12.43 2.25
CA ASP A 75 -3.89 -12.93 1.66
C ASP A 75 -2.79 -11.85 1.79
N ILE A 76 -1.71 -12.19 2.50
CA ILE A 76 -0.58 -11.30 2.71
C ILE A 76 0.13 -10.93 1.41
N GLN A 77 0.12 -11.82 0.41
CA GLN A 77 0.70 -11.53 -0.90
C GLN A 77 -0.11 -10.47 -1.64
N MET A 78 -1.44 -10.46 -1.48
CA MET A 78 -2.28 -9.40 -2.06
C MET A 78 -1.99 -8.03 -1.44
N ARG A 79 -1.68 -7.97 -0.14
CA ARG A 79 -1.24 -6.73 0.52
C ARG A 79 0.09 -6.26 -0.04
N TYR A 80 1.06 -7.17 -0.18
CA TYR A 80 2.35 -6.88 -0.79
C TYR A 80 2.20 -6.34 -2.23
N LEU A 81 1.38 -7.00 -3.06
CA LEU A 81 1.18 -6.61 -4.46
C LEU A 81 0.57 -5.21 -4.57
N MET A 82 -0.42 -4.89 -3.74
CA MET A 82 -0.99 -3.53 -3.69
C MET A 82 0.05 -2.47 -3.32
N LEU A 83 0.89 -2.74 -2.31
CA LEU A 83 1.96 -1.83 -1.91
C LEU A 83 3.02 -1.69 -3.02
N SER A 84 3.34 -2.78 -3.71
CA SER A 84 4.25 -2.79 -4.86
C SER A 84 3.72 -1.93 -6.01
N ASP A 85 2.45 -2.13 -6.38
CA ASP A 85 1.78 -1.36 -7.43
C ASP A 85 1.76 0.13 -7.08
N PHE A 86 1.49 0.46 -5.81
CA PHE A 86 1.50 1.84 -5.32
C PHE A 86 2.91 2.46 -5.40
N TYR A 87 3.93 1.74 -4.93
CA TYR A 87 5.31 2.18 -4.99
C TYR A 87 5.78 2.44 -6.43
N ASP A 88 5.49 1.52 -7.34
CA ASP A 88 5.82 1.67 -8.76
C ASP A 88 5.08 2.85 -9.39
N TYR A 89 3.78 3.02 -9.08
CA TYR A 89 3.02 4.20 -9.49
C TYR A 89 3.68 5.50 -9.01
N ALA A 90 4.05 5.57 -7.72
CA ALA A 90 4.66 6.75 -7.13
C ALA A 90 5.99 7.10 -7.80
N ARG A 91 6.80 6.09 -8.15
CA ARG A 91 8.06 6.27 -8.88
C ARG A 91 7.86 6.69 -10.32
N LEU A 92 7.00 6.00 -11.06
CA LEU A 92 6.73 6.27 -12.48
C LEU A 92 6.14 7.67 -12.69
N THR A 93 5.30 8.13 -11.76
CA THR A 93 4.73 9.49 -11.78
C THR A 93 5.64 10.56 -11.19
N LYS A 94 6.87 10.20 -10.79
CA LYS A 94 7.85 11.09 -10.12
C LYS A 94 7.30 11.76 -8.85
N LYS A 95 6.25 11.20 -8.25
CA LYS A 95 5.70 11.61 -6.95
C LYS A 95 6.61 11.18 -5.80
N TYR A 96 7.37 10.11 -6.02
CA TYR A 96 8.44 9.62 -5.16
C TYR A 96 9.75 9.61 -5.93
N ILE A 97 10.74 10.36 -5.45
CA ILE A 97 12.11 10.36 -5.96
C ILE A 97 12.95 9.71 -4.89
N LYS A 98 13.56 8.57 -5.22
CA LYS A 98 14.53 7.89 -4.37
C LYS A 98 15.75 8.81 -4.23
N ASN A 99 16.01 9.26 -3.01
CA ASN A 99 17.20 10.04 -2.66
C ASN A 99 18.36 9.11 -2.34
#